data_AF-A0AB37AS09-F1
#
_entry.id   AF-A0AB37AS09-F1
#
_cell.length_a   1.000
_cell.length_b   1.000
_cell.length_c   1.000
_cell.angle_alpha   90.00
_cell.angle_beta   90.00
_cell.angle_gamma   90.00
#
_symmetry.space_group_name_H-M   'P 1'
#
loop_
_entity.id
_entity.type
_entity.pdbx_description
1 polymer ?
#
loop_
_entity_poly.entity_id
_entity_poly.type
_entity_poly.pdbx_seq_one_letter_code
_entity_poly.pdbx_strand_id
1 'polypeptide(L)' 'MATLLECLRSLPGELVMRDLAAVRNEVATVAEHIQRLGRDEDGYQVRTESHNYGRTKLVAVGLIGGLTIYREVR' A
#
# COMPACT_ATOMS: atom_id res chain seq x y z
N MET A 1 -16.50 4.30 -2.31
CA MET A 1 -15.29 3.43 -2.37
C MET A 1 -14.24 4.09 -1.51
N ALA A 2 -13.27 3.36 -0.96
CA ALA A 2 -12.24 3.99 -0.16
C ALA A 2 -11.26 4.74 -1.07
N THR A 3 -10.76 5.89 -0.60
CA THR A 3 -9.67 6.59 -1.27
C THR A 3 -8.32 5.94 -0.96
N LEU A 4 -7.29 6.29 -1.74
CA LEU A 4 -5.93 5.86 -1.46
C LEU A 4 -5.45 6.35 -0.09
N LEU A 5 -5.74 7.61 0.25
CA LEU A 5 -5.39 8.19 1.55
C LEU A 5 -6.10 7.46 2.70
N GLU A 6 -7.38 7.15 2.54
CA GLU A 6 -8.14 6.38 3.54
C GLU A 6 -7.56 4.98 3.75
N CYS A 7 -7.20 4.29 2.65
CA CYS A 7 -6.55 2.99 2.73
C CYS A 7 -5.22 3.07 3.49
N LEU A 8 -4.37 4.05 3.18
CA LEU A 8 -3.09 4.22 3.87
C LEU A 8 -3.27 4.60 5.34
N ARG A 9 -4.23 5.47 5.67
CA ARG A 9 -4.53 5.85 7.06
C ARG A 9 -5.10 4.70 7.91
N SER A 10 -5.68 3.69 7.27
CA SER A 10 -6.14 2.49 7.98
C SER A 10 -5.00 1.56 8.42
N LEU A 11 -3.76 1.80 7.96
CA LEU A 11 -2.58 1.01 8.27
C LEU A 11 -1.73 1.65 9.38
N PRO A 12 -0.90 0.87 10.10
CA PRO A 12 0.05 1.41 11.06
C PRO A 12 1.04 2.35 10.36
N GLY A 13 1.30 3.53 10.95
CA GLY A 13 2.13 4.56 10.33
C GLY A 13 3.59 4.14 10.14
N GLU A 14 4.10 3.29 11.05
CA GLU A 14 5.43 2.70 11.03
C GLU A 14 5.58 1.51 10.06
N LEU A 15 4.48 1.04 9.45
CA LEU A 15 4.54 -0.05 8.48
C LEU A 15 5.36 0.39 7.26
N VAL A 16 6.37 -0.40 6.91
CA VAL A 16 7.22 -0.11 5.75
C VAL A 16 6.59 -0.70 4.50
N MET A 17 6.35 0.15 3.51
CA MET A 17 5.77 -0.25 2.24
C MET A 17 6.64 0.21 1.06
N ARG A 18 6.64 -0.60 0.02
CA ARG A 18 7.20 -0.31 -1.29
C ARG A 18 6.11 0.27 -2.18
N ASP A 19 6.34 1.47 -2.70
CA ASP A 19 5.58 2.06 -3.80
C ASP A 19 6.02 1.40 -5.11
N LEU A 20 5.15 0.60 -5.71
CA LEU A 20 5.35 -0.10 -6.97
C LEU A 20 5.05 0.76 -8.21
N ALA A 21 4.40 1.91 -8.04
CA ALA A 21 4.17 2.88 -9.11
C ALA A 21 5.37 3.84 -9.27
N ALA A 22 6.17 4.03 -8.22
CA ALA A 22 7.39 4.83 -8.28
C ALA A 22 8.47 4.18 -9.17
N VAL A 23 9.15 5.00 -10.00
CA VAL A 23 10.20 4.56 -10.96
C VAL A 23 11.30 3.72 -10.30
N ARG A 24 11.61 3.97 -9.02
CA ARG A 24 12.67 3.28 -8.27
C ARG A 24 12.15 2.30 -7.22
N ASN A 25 10.87 1.96 -7.25
CA ASN A 25 10.23 1.13 -6.23
C ASN A 25 10.52 1.66 -4.81
N GLU A 26 10.17 2.92 -4.57
CA GLU A 26 10.54 3.63 -3.35
C GLU A 26 10.01 2.91 -2.10
N VAL A 27 10.89 2.69 -1.12
CA VAL A 27 10.53 2.06 0.15
C VAL A 27 10.53 3.13 1.23
N ALA A 28 9.39 3.30 1.89
CA ALA A 28 9.20 4.27 2.97
C ALA A 28 8.12 3.77 3.93
N THR A 29 7.98 4.42 5.08
CA THR A 29 6.88 4.17 6.01
C THR A 29 5.55 4.65 5.42
N VAL A 30 4.43 4.08 5.87
CA VAL A 30 3.08 4.55 5.52
C VAL A 30 2.94 6.05 5.82
N ALA A 31 3.47 6.52 6.95
CA ALA A 31 3.43 7.94 7.31
C ALA A 31 4.14 8.82 6.27
N GLU A 32 5.31 8.40 5.78
CA GLU A 32 6.04 9.12 4.73
C GLU A 32 5.31 9.08 3.38
N HIS A 33 4.71 7.95 3.01
CA HIS A 33 3.91 7.83 1.79
C HIS A 33 2.69 8.75 1.83
N ILE A 34 2.01 8.84 2.97
CA ILE A 34 0.89 9.78 3.17
C ILE A 34 1.35 11.24 2.97
N GLN A 35 2.54 11.60 3.45
CA GLN A 35 3.08 12.96 3.28
C GLN A 35 3.45 13.29 1.83
N ARG A 36 3.90 12.29 1.06
CA ARG A 36 4.27 12.42 -0.36
C ARG A 36 3.06 12.33 -1.30
N LEU A 37 1.91 11.89 -0.79
CA LEU A 37 0.70 11.68 -1.58
C LEU A 37 0.18 13.02 -2.13
N GLY A 38 0.43 13.27 -3.41
CA GLY A 38 0.00 14.50 -4.08
C GLY A 38 -1.44 14.46 -4.61
N ARG A 39 -2.04 13.28 -4.74
CA ARG A 39 -3.42 13.09 -5.24
C ARG A 39 -4.13 12.06 -4.39
N ASP A 40 -5.34 12.40 -3.95
CA ASP A 40 -6.24 11.46 -3.31
C ASP A 40 -7.29 11.02 -4.33
N GLU A 41 -7.22 9.76 -4.72
CA GLU A 41 -8.10 9.16 -5.73
C GLU A 41 -8.93 8.05 -5.08
N ASP A 42 -10.18 7.92 -5.52
CA ASP A 42 -11.08 6.83 -5.14
C ASP A 42 -10.72 5.51 -5.85
N GLY A 43 -11.24 4.41 -5.30
CA GLY A 43 -11.22 3.10 -5.95
C GLY A 43 -10.10 2.18 -5.49
N TYR A 44 -9.61 2.41 -4.29
CA TYR A 44 -8.55 1.62 -3.67
C TYR A 44 -9.12 0.68 -2.60
N GLN A 45 -8.33 -0.35 -2.31
CA GLN A 45 -8.59 -1.28 -1.22
C GLN A 45 -7.29 -1.73 -0.57
N VAL A 46 -7.37 -2.00 0.73
CA VAL A 46 -6.37 -2.79 1.44
C VAL A 46 -6.66 -4.27 1.20
N ARG A 47 -5.63 -5.05 0.91
CA ARG A 47 -5.69 -6.50 0.74
C ARG A 47 -4.55 -7.18 1.48
N THR A 48 -4.78 -8.42 1.88
CA THR A 48 -3.74 -9.27 2.45
C THR A 48 -3.29 -10.27 1.39
N GLU A 49 -2.03 -10.17 0.99
CA GLU A 49 -1.38 -11.11 0.08
C GLU A 49 -0.71 -12.21 0.89
N SER A 50 -0.93 -13.47 0.50
CA SER A 50 -0.23 -14.61 1.08
C SER A 50 1.00 -14.92 0.25
N HIS A 51 2.17 -14.90 0.88
CA HIS A 51 3.44 -15.27 0.29
C HIS A 51 3.94 -16.60 0.88
N ASN A 52 4.90 -17.24 0.21
CA ASN A 52 5.55 -18.47 0.68
C ASN A 52 4.55 -19.57 1.07
N TYR A 53 3.57 -19.87 0.21
CA TYR A 53 2.51 -20.85 0.48
C TYR A 53 1.69 -20.55 1.75
N GLY A 54 1.45 -19.26 2.04
CA GLY A 54 0.68 -18.82 3.20
C GLY A 54 1.48 -18.72 4.50
N ARG A 55 2.79 -19.00 4.47
CA ARG A 55 3.67 -18.81 5.63
C ARG A 55 3.83 -17.33 6.00
N THR A 56 3.70 -16.44 5.03
CA THR A 56 3.84 -15.00 5.24
C THR A 56 2.58 -14.31 4.75
N LYS A 57 2.02 -13.42 5.56
CA LYS A 57 0.95 -12.52 5.14
C LYS A 57 1.54 -11.13 5.04
N LEU A 58 1.38 -10.52 3.88
CA LEU A 58 1.81 -9.15 3.59
C LEU A 58 0.58 -8.30 3.34
N VAL A 59 0.59 -7.08 3.83
CA VAL A 59 -0.42 -6.07 3.53
C VAL A 59 -0.07 -5.38 2.22
N ALA A 60 -1.07 -5.14 1.39
CA ALA A 60 -0.92 -4.40 0.14
C ALA A 60 -2.10 -3.47 -0.09
N VAL A 61 -1.86 -2.35 -0.76
CA VAL A 61 -2.90 -1.40 -1.19
C VAL A 61 -2.88 -1.33 -2.71
N GLY A 62 -4.05 -1.40 -3.32
CA GLY A 62 -4.16 -1.28 -4.77
C GLY A 62 -5.57 -0.99 -5.22
N LEU A 63 -5.72 -0.85 -6.54
CA LEU A 63 -7.01 -0.63 -7.16
C LEU A 63 -7.93 -1.83 -6.93
N ILE A 64 -9.22 -1.57 -6.73
CA ILE A 64 -10.23 -2.62 -6.62
C ILE A 64 -10.26 -3.44 -7.91
N GLY A 65 -10.01 -4.75 -7.79
CA GLY A 65 -9.88 -5.65 -8.95
C GLY A 65 -8.67 -5.38 -9.86
N GLY A 66 -7.75 -4.51 -9.44
CA GLY A 66 -6.64 -4.02 -10.26
C GLY A 66 -5.26 -4.20 -9.62
N LEU A 67 -4.32 -3.41 -10.15
CA LEU A 67 -2.90 -3.44 -9.81
C LEU A 67 -2.63 -3.03 -8.35
N THR A 68 -1.57 -3.59 -7.77
CA THR A 68 -1.06 -3.20 -6.46
C THR A 68 -0.15 -2.00 -6.61
N ILE A 69 -0.37 -0.98 -5.79
CA ILE A 69 0.44 0.25 -5.78
C ILE A 69 1.39 0.24 -4.58
N TYR A 70 0.93 -0.16 -3.39
CA TYR A 70 1.80 -0.29 -2.22
C TYR A 70 1.84 -1.74 -1.74
N ARG A 71 3.01 -2.21 -1.36
CA ARG A 71 3.19 -3.56 -0.79
C ARG A 71 4.09 -3.50 0.44
N GLU A 72 3.68 -4.14 1.52
CA GLU A 72 4.49 -4.32 2.74
C GLU A 72 5.84 -4.97 2.41
N VAL A 73 6.90 -4.45 3.02
CA VAL A 73 8.25 -5.00 2.96
C VAL A 73 8.56 -5.61 4.32
N ARG A 74 8.92 -6.90 4.34
CA ARG A 74 9.20 -7.67 5.56
C ARG A 74 10.36 -8.64 5.34
#